data_AF-A0A4R6FSK3-F1
#
_entry.id   AF-A0A4R6FSK3-F1
#
_cell.length_a   1.000
_cell.length_b   1.000
_cell.length_c   1.000
_cell.angle_alpha   90.00
_cell.angle_beta   90.00
_cell.angle_gamma   90.00
#
_symmetry.space_group_name_H-M   'P 1'
#
loop_
_entity.id
_entity.type
_entity.pdbx_description
1 polymer ?
#
loop_
_entity_poly.entity_id
_entity_poly.type
_entity_poly.pdbx_seq_one_letter_code
_entity_poly.pdbx_strand_id
1 'polypeptide(L)' 'MHKTGKITRKLLFEFGVGLGLSKKQIEGAFKRFQELKTDAKFLIESSFLSGGLQEAYINILEQRYNVLINEK' A
#
# COMPACT_ATOMS: atom_id res chain seq x y z
N MET A 1 6.73 6.46 -24.76
CA MET A 1 6.11 5.58 -23.75
C MET A 1 6.84 5.80 -22.42
N HIS A 2 6.31 6.65 -21.53
CA HIS A 2 6.92 6.81 -20.21
C HIS A 2 6.79 5.48 -19.46
N LYS A 3 7.92 4.79 -19.23
CA LYS A 3 7.96 3.67 -18.29
C LYS A 3 7.64 4.25 -16.91
N THR A 4 6.40 4.08 -16.44
CA THR A 4 6.10 4.33 -15.04
C THR A 4 6.96 3.39 -14.21
N GLY A 5 7.88 3.96 -13.43
CA GLY A 5 8.72 3.18 -12.52
C GLY A 5 7.85 2.38 -11.56
N LYS A 6 8.29 1.17 -11.19
CA LYS A 6 7.60 0.39 -10.16
C LYS A 6 7.55 1.22 -8.88
N ILE A 7 6.37 1.36 -8.29
CA ILE A 7 6.21 2.02 -6.99
C ILE A 7 6.85 1.10 -5.94
N THR A 8 7.87 1.61 -5.26
CA THR A 8 8.58 0.93 -4.17
C THR A 8 8.50 1.76 -2.90
N ARG A 9 8.80 1.15 -1.75
CA ARG A 9 8.87 1.89 -0.48
C ARG A 9 9.92 3.00 -0.55
N LYS A 10 11.09 2.70 -1.13
CA LYS A 10 12.18 3.66 -1.34
C LYS A 10 11.74 4.87 -2.17
N LEU A 11 11.06 4.65 -3.30
CA LEU A 11 10.57 5.73 -4.16
C LEU A 11 9.64 6.67 -3.39
N LEU A 12 8.70 6.11 -2.63
CA LEU A 12 7.75 6.90 -1.84
C LEU A 12 8.43 7.61 -0.66
N PHE A 13 9.48 7.02 -0.09
CA PHE A 13 10.27 7.65 0.96
C PHE A 13 11.03 8.87 0.41
N GLU A 14 11.74 8.70 -0.70
CA GLU A 14 12.45 9.80 -1.40
C GLU A 14 11.49 10.90 -1.83
N PHE A 15 10.31 10.54 -2.32
CA PHE A 15 9.24 11.49 -2.63
C PHE A 15 8.81 12.28 -1.39
N GLY A 16 8.59 11.62 -0.25
CA GLY A 16 8.25 12.30 1.00
C GLY A 16 9.34 13.27 1.47
N VAL A 17 10.62 12.90 1.33
CA VAL A 17 11.75 13.80 1.59
C VAL A 17 11.73 15.00 0.65
N GLY A 18 11.46 14.79 -0.64
CA GLY A 18 11.31 15.87 -1.63
C GLY A 18 10.15 16.83 -1.34
N LEU A 19 9.14 16.38 -0.61
CA LEU A 19 8.04 17.22 -0.11
C LEU A 19 8.36 17.97 1.19
N GLY A 20 9.57 17.81 1.75
CA GLY A 20 9.97 18.42 3.01
C GLY A 20 9.43 17.72 4.26
N LEU A 21 8.95 16.48 4.14
CA LEU A 21 8.50 15.70 5.29
C LEU A 21 9.69 15.15 6.08
N SER A 22 9.57 15.15 7.41
CA SER A 22 10.52 14.46 8.26
C SER A 22 10.41 12.95 8.10
N LYS A 23 11.52 12.23 8.32
CA LYS A 23 11.55 10.76 8.36
C LYS A 23 10.45 10.17 9.25
N LYS A 24 10.19 10.77 10.41
CA LYS A 24 9.14 10.34 11.35
C LYS A 24 7.73 10.43 10.74
N GLN A 25 7.44 11.48 9.96
CA GLN A 25 6.14 11.62 9.30
C GLN A 25 5.96 10.58 8.19
N ILE A 26 7.01 10.32 7.41
CA ILE A 26 7.01 9.33 6.33
C ILE A 26 6.83 7.92 6.90
N GLU A 27 7.62 7.56 7.93
CA GLU A 27 7.49 6.28 8.63
C GLU A 27 6.11 6.13 9.28
N GLY A 28 5.57 7.21 9.86
CA GLY A 28 4.21 7.22 10.40
C GLY A 28 3.12 7.00 9.33
N ALA A 29 3.34 7.43 8.09
CA ALA A 29 2.44 7.12 6.98
C ALA A 29 2.51 5.62 6.61
N PHE A 30 3.71 5.05 6.49
CA PHE A 30 3.87 3.62 6.23
C PHE A 30 3.32 2.75 7.35
N LYS A 31 3.50 3.15 8.62
CA LYS A 31 2.95 2.43 9.78
C LYS A 31 1.43 2.40 9.73
N ARG A 32 0.78 3.55 9.52
CA ARG A 32 -0.69 3.62 9.38
C ARG A 32 -1.18 2.79 8.21
N PHE A 33 -0.47 2.82 7.08
CA PHE A 33 -0.79 1.96 5.95
C PHE A 33 -0.74 0.48 6.35
N GLN A 34 0.31 0.02 7.04
CA GLN A 34 0.42 -1.36 7.53
C GLN A 34 -0.72 -1.75 8.48
N GLU A 35 -1.08 -0.87 9.42
CA GLU A 35 -2.14 -1.12 10.41
C GLU A 35 -3.53 -1.24 9.75
N LEU A 36 -3.78 -0.47 8.69
CA LEU A 36 -5.06 -0.45 7.96
C LEU A 36 -5.27 -1.67 7.06
N LYS A 37 -4.34 -2.62 6.99
CA LYS A 37 -4.45 -3.82 6.14
C LYS A 37 -5.71 -4.62 6.46
N THR A 38 -5.94 -4.88 7.73
CA THR A 38 -7.08 -5.67 8.21
C THR A 38 -8.39 -4.98 7.87
N ASP A 39 -8.47 -3.67 8.11
CA ASP A 39 -9.66 -2.88 7.80
C ASP A 39 -9.93 -2.83 6.29
N ALA A 40 -8.89 -2.67 5.47
CA ALA A 40 -9.02 -2.69 4.01
C ALA A 40 -9.54 -4.05 3.51
N LYS A 41 -9.06 -5.16 4.08
CA LYS A 41 -9.57 -6.50 3.76
C LYS A 41 -11.04 -6.65 4.16
N PHE A 42 -11.40 -6.24 5.38
CA PHE A 42 -12.78 -6.25 5.86
C PHE A 42 -13.73 -5.43 4.97
N LEU A 43 -13.29 -4.25 4.52
CA LEU A 43 -14.07 -3.42 3.61
C LEU A 43 -14.31 -4.09 2.25
N ILE A 44 -13.36 -4.90 1.76
CA ILE A 44 -13.55 -5.67 0.52
C ILE A 44 -14.56 -6.80 0.76
N GLU A 45 -14.42 -7.55 1.84
CA GLU A 45 -15.29 -8.68 2.18
C GLU A 45 -16.73 -8.26 2.48
N SER A 46 -16.92 -7.05 3.03
CA SER A 46 -18.25 -6.48 3.33
C SER A 46 -18.85 -5.67 2.17
N SER A 47 -18.15 -5.55 1.04
CA SER A 47 -18.62 -4.80 -0.13
C SER A 47 -19.65 -5.56 -0.96
N PHE A 48 -20.24 -4.88 -1.94
CA PHE A 48 -21.18 -5.45 -2.91
C PHE A 48 -20.53 -6.37 -3.96
N LEU A 49 -19.22 -6.62 -3.86
CA LEU A 49 -18.48 -7.45 -4.81
C LEU A 49 -18.87 -8.92 -4.68
N SER A 50 -18.88 -9.64 -5.81
CA SER A 50 -19.01 -11.10 -5.80
C SER A 50 -17.78 -11.74 -5.17
N GLY A 51 -17.90 -12.96 -4.64
CA GLY A 51 -16.79 -13.65 -3.97
C GLY A 51 -15.51 -13.71 -4.82
N GLY A 52 -15.63 -14.03 -6.12
CA GLY A 52 -14.46 -14.04 -7.02
C GLY A 52 -13.81 -12.66 -7.22
N LEU A 53 -14.60 -11.58 -7.21
CA LEU A 53 -14.04 -10.22 -7.24
C LEU A 53 -13.39 -9.86 -5.90
N GLN A 54 -14.02 -10.20 -4.77
CA GLN A 54 -13.43 -9.97 -3.45
C GLN A 54 -12.04 -10.63 -3.35
N GLU A 55 -11.91 -11.89 -3.75
CA GLU A 55 -10.63 -12.60 -3.79
C GLU A 55 -9.60 -11.91 -4.69
N ALA A 56 -9.99 -11.49 -5.90
CA ALA A 56 -9.10 -10.77 -6.80
C ALA A 56 -8.59 -9.46 -6.20
N TYR A 57 -9.46 -8.69 -5.53
CA TYR A 57 -9.08 -7.45 -4.86
C TYR A 57 -8.19 -7.69 -3.64
N ILE A 58 -8.49 -8.72 -2.83
CA ILE A 58 -7.65 -9.12 -1.69
C ILE A 58 -6.25 -9.53 -2.18
N ASN A 59 -6.15 -10.27 -3.28
CA ASN A 59 -4.85 -10.65 -3.85
C ASN A 59 -4.03 -9.44 -4.29
N ILE A 60 -4.66 -8.44 -4.93
CA ILE A 60 -3.99 -7.18 -5.29
C ILE A 60 -3.55 -6.41 -4.03
N LEU A 61 -4.39 -6.38 -2.99
CA LEU A 61 -4.07 -5.77 -1.71
C LEU A 61 -2.79 -6.43 -1.13
N GLU A 62 -2.79 -7.75 -0.99
CA GLU A 62 -1.65 -8.52 -0.47
C GLU A 62 -0.36 -8.25 -1.25
N GLN A 63 -0.42 -8.25 -2.58
CA GLN A 63 0.72 -7.92 -3.44
C GLN A 63 1.28 -6.52 -3.16
N ARG A 64 0.41 -5.51 -3.01
CA ARG A 64 0.83 -4.13 -2.73
C ARG A 64 1.44 -3.99 -1.34
N TYR A 65 0.88 -4.65 -0.34
CA TYR A 65 1.47 -4.66 1.01
C TYR A 65 2.83 -5.33 1.03
N ASN A 66 3.00 -6.43 0.27
CA ASN A 66 4.30 -7.08 0.14
C ASN A 66 5.36 -6.17 -0.48
N VAL A 67 5.00 -5.39 -1.51
CA VAL A 67 5.93 -4.45 -2.17
C VAL A 67 6.25 -3.24 -1.29
N LEU A 68 5.32 -2.75 -0.47
CA LEU A 68 5.51 -1.48 0.25
C LEU A 68 5.96 -1.62 1.71
N ILE A 69 5.66 -2.77 2.33
CA ILE A 69 5.90 -3.01 3.76
C ILE A 69 6.90 -4.14 3.98
N ASN A 70 6.81 -5.23 3.22
CA ASN A 70 7.63 -6.44 3.43
C ASN A 70 8.87 -6.51 2.53
N GLU A 71 9.40 -5.37 2.06
CA GLU A 71 10.73 -5.35 1.40
C GLU A 71 11.75 -5.94 2.39
N LYS A 72 12.16 -7.19 2.16
CA LYS A 72 13.35 -7.82 2.76
C LYS A 72 14.61 -7.31 2.08
#